data_AF-A0A8T4MDI8-F1
#
_entry.id   AF-A0A8T4MDI8-F1
#
_cell.length_a   1.000
_cell.length_b   1.000
_cell.length_c   1.000
_cell.angle_alpha   90.00
_cell.angle_beta   90.00
_cell.angle_gamma   90.00
#
_symmetry.space_group_name_H-M   'P 1'
#
loop_
_entity.id
_entity.type
_entity.pdbx_description
1 polymer ?
#
loop_
_entity_poly.entity_id
_entity_poly.type
_entity_poly.pdbx_seq_one_letter_code
_entity_poly.pdbx_strand_id
1 'polypeptide(L)'
;MKRSANKLKLILVVALAVFILILAAFYFFNKSVIQFAPPGQLSVTRSVEFFSDSYKVTLTITPSSAANSIAISDSVSGGTIDQSSVSFMNFKDYQTFSKGDSTHLDIDLLSPFDAAPNNVVRVSYLVKQTSATPKFSGSWKVPTTNQKGTISGTSVAPAMPAVAP
;
A
#
# COMPACT_ATOMS: atom_id res chain seq x y z
N MET A 1 3.52 55.94 -42.96
CA MET A 1 2.76 54.96 -42.16
C MET A 1 3.47 53.59 -41.95
N LYS A 2 4.82 53.50 -41.97
CA LYS A 2 5.55 52.21 -41.77
C LYS A 2 5.94 51.88 -40.32
N ARG A 3 5.87 52.85 -39.40
CA ARG A 3 6.30 52.68 -37.99
C ARG A 3 5.29 51.92 -37.10
N SER A 4 3.99 51.87 -37.45
CA SER A 4 2.99 51.19 -36.59
C SER A 4 2.95 49.67 -36.80
N ALA A 5 3.23 49.18 -38.01
CA ALA A 5 3.23 47.75 -38.31
C ALA A 5 4.31 46.97 -37.54
N ASN A 6 5.49 47.57 -37.33
CA ASN A 6 6.57 46.93 -36.57
C ASN A 6 6.29 46.92 -35.05
N LYS A 7 5.58 47.92 -34.54
CA LYS A 7 5.14 47.94 -33.13
C LYS A 7 4.08 46.87 -32.87
N LEU A 8 3.14 46.68 -33.79
CA LEU A 8 2.10 45.66 -33.67
C LEU A 8 2.68 44.23 -33.70
N LYS A 9 3.66 43.96 -34.59
CA LYS A 9 4.37 42.68 -34.64
C LYS A 9 5.14 42.39 -33.36
N LEU A 10 5.83 43.39 -32.80
CA LEU A 10 6.56 43.24 -31.55
C LEU A 10 5.63 42.90 -30.38
N ILE A 11 4.48 43.57 -30.28
CA ILE A 11 3.48 43.31 -29.24
C ILE A 11 2.95 41.87 -29.35
N LEU A 12 2.66 41.40 -30.58
CA LEU A 12 2.16 40.05 -30.81
C LEU A 12 3.18 38.98 -30.38
N VAL A 13 4.47 39.18 -30.71
CA VAL A 13 5.54 38.26 -30.34
C VAL A 13 5.74 38.20 -28.82
N VAL A 14 5.71 39.35 -28.15
CA VAL A 14 5.82 39.43 -26.68
C VAL A 14 4.63 38.76 -26.00
N ALA A 15 3.40 39.01 -26.48
CA ALA A 15 2.19 38.38 -25.94
C ALA A 15 2.24 36.85 -26.08
N LEU A 16 2.70 36.34 -27.23
CA LEU A 16 2.84 34.90 -27.45
C LEU A 16 3.89 34.28 -26.52
N ALA A 17 5.04 34.95 -26.33
CA ALA A 17 6.09 34.46 -25.43
C ALA A 17 5.61 34.39 -23.96
N VAL A 18 4.87 35.41 -23.51
CA VAL A 18 4.27 35.43 -22.17
C VAL A 18 3.23 34.32 -22.03
N PHE A 19 2.41 34.10 -23.04
CA PHE A 19 1.41 33.03 -23.03
C PHE A 19 2.04 31.63 -22.92
N ILE A 20 3.13 31.38 -23.67
CA ILE A 20 3.90 30.13 -23.58
C ILE A 20 4.51 29.96 -22.18
N LEU A 21 5.06 31.02 -21.59
CA LEU A 21 5.59 31.00 -20.23
C LEU A 21 4.52 30.68 -19.18
N ILE A 22 3.33 31.25 -19.33
CA ILE A 22 2.18 30.97 -18.45
C ILE A 22 1.75 29.51 -18.60
N LEU A 23 1.65 28.98 -19.82
CA LEU A 23 1.32 27.58 -20.06
C LEU A 23 2.37 26.63 -19.46
N ALA A 24 3.65 26.95 -19.62
CA ALA A 24 4.73 26.16 -19.01
C ALA A 24 4.65 26.20 -17.48
N ALA A 25 4.46 27.38 -16.88
CA ALA A 25 4.29 27.53 -15.44
C ALA A 25 3.06 26.75 -14.94
N PHE A 26 1.94 26.80 -15.66
CA PHE A 26 0.73 26.07 -15.34
C PHE A 26 0.93 24.55 -15.48
N TYR A 27 1.70 24.10 -16.49
CA TYR A 27 2.09 22.70 -16.65
C TYR A 27 2.97 22.22 -15.48
N PHE A 28 3.96 23.01 -15.05
CA PHE A 28 4.79 22.70 -13.90
C PHE A 28 3.99 22.74 -12.58
N PHE A 29 3.13 23.75 -12.38
CA PHE A 29 2.28 23.84 -11.19
C PHE A 29 1.27 22.71 -11.11
N ASN A 30 0.61 22.31 -12.20
CA ASN A 30 -0.28 21.14 -12.17
C ASN A 30 0.46 19.84 -11.91
N LYS A 31 1.73 19.74 -12.32
CA LYS A 31 2.59 18.60 -11.94
C LYS A 31 2.98 18.64 -10.45
N SER A 32 3.04 19.83 -9.85
CA SER A 32 3.43 20.04 -8.45
C SER A 32 2.26 20.10 -7.46
N VAL A 33 1.02 20.31 -7.92
CA VAL A 33 -0.21 20.41 -7.09
C VAL A 33 -1.07 19.16 -7.28
N ILE A 34 -0.44 17.99 -7.10
CA ILE A 34 -1.14 16.77 -6.70
C ILE A 34 -0.74 16.54 -5.24
N GLN A 35 -1.73 16.51 -4.37
CA GLN A 35 -1.61 16.49 -2.92
C GLN A 35 -0.52 15.54 -2.40
N PHE A 36 0.27 16.05 -1.46
CA PHE A 36 1.27 15.33 -0.69
C PHE A 36 0.63 14.22 0.17
N ALA A 37 0.49 13.03 -0.42
CA ALA A 37 1.13 11.86 0.17
C ALA A 37 2.48 11.71 -0.57
N PRO A 38 3.61 11.42 0.09
CA PRO A 38 4.86 11.22 -0.64
C PRO A 38 4.65 10.16 -1.73
N PRO A 39 5.03 10.44 -2.99
CA PRO A 39 4.86 9.46 -4.06
C PRO A 39 5.67 8.19 -3.74
N GLY A 40 4.98 7.05 -3.73
CA GLY A 40 5.61 5.75 -3.91
C GLY A 40 5.98 4.94 -2.68
N GLN A 41 5.16 4.96 -1.62
CA GLN A 41 5.31 4.01 -0.51
C GLN A 41 4.21 2.95 -0.55
N LEU A 42 4.58 1.69 -0.82
CA LEU A 42 3.71 0.53 -0.61
C LEU A 42 3.04 0.66 0.77
N SER A 43 1.73 0.41 0.84
CA SER A 43 1.03 0.31 2.11
C SER A 43 0.62 -1.13 2.37
N VAL A 44 0.94 -1.64 3.56
CA VAL A 44 0.45 -2.92 4.04
C VAL A 44 -0.27 -2.66 5.35
N THR A 45 -1.56 -2.97 5.38
CA THR A 45 -2.42 -2.83 6.55
C THR A 45 -2.91 -4.18 7.04
N ARG A 46 -3.13 -4.30 8.34
CA ARG A 46 -3.66 -5.48 9.02
C ARG A 46 -4.99 -5.14 9.68
N SER A 47 -5.97 -6.00 9.48
CA SER A 47 -7.19 -6.05 10.28
C SER A 47 -7.26 -7.40 11.00
N VAL A 48 -7.66 -7.38 12.27
CA VAL A 48 -7.85 -8.59 13.08
C VAL A 48 -9.29 -8.66 13.52
N GLU A 49 -9.96 -9.74 13.13
CA GLU A 49 -11.29 -10.13 13.58
C GLU A 49 -11.14 -11.29 14.57
N PHE A 50 -11.91 -11.25 15.66
CA PHE A 50 -11.77 -12.20 16.75
C PHE A 50 -13.02 -13.08 16.84
N PHE A 51 -12.77 -14.37 17.02
CA PHE A 51 -13.75 -15.40 17.31
C PHE A 51 -13.47 -15.97 18.70
N SER A 52 -14.31 -16.89 19.18
CA SER A 52 -14.20 -17.45 20.54
C SER A 52 -12.87 -18.14 20.82
N ASP A 53 -12.27 -18.77 19.82
CA ASP A 53 -11.08 -19.62 19.92
C ASP A 53 -10.01 -19.32 18.86
N SER A 54 -10.23 -18.28 18.06
CA SER A 54 -9.39 -17.97 16.91
C SER A 54 -9.47 -16.50 16.51
N TYR A 55 -8.48 -16.07 15.73
CA TYR A 55 -8.45 -14.76 15.10
C TYR A 55 -8.36 -14.95 13.59
N LYS A 56 -9.12 -14.17 12.82
CA LYS A 56 -8.88 -14.02 11.40
C LYS A 56 -8.08 -12.76 11.17
N VAL A 57 -6.88 -12.93 10.65
CA VAL A 57 -6.03 -11.83 10.22
C VAL A 57 -6.25 -11.61 8.73
N THR A 58 -6.41 -10.36 8.32
CA THR A 58 -6.42 -9.98 6.91
C THR A 58 -5.40 -8.88 6.68
N LEU A 59 -4.45 -9.15 5.79
CA LEU A 59 -3.48 -8.20 5.27
C LEU A 59 -4.03 -7.62 3.98
N THR A 60 -4.04 -6.30 3.87
CA THR A 60 -4.37 -5.56 2.65
C THR A 60 -3.12 -4.86 2.15
N ILE A 61 -2.72 -5.20 0.93
CA ILE A 61 -1.52 -4.68 0.28
C ILE A 61 -1.95 -3.76 -0.85
N THR A 62 -1.60 -2.49 -0.73
CA THR A 62 -1.92 -1.44 -1.70
C THR A 62 -0.62 -0.90 -2.29
N PRO A 63 -0.27 -1.28 -3.53
CA PRO A 63 0.86 -0.71 -4.24
C PRO A 63 0.55 0.74 -4.64
N SER A 64 1.41 1.66 -4.23
CA SER A 64 1.38 3.07 -4.67
C SER A 64 2.50 3.41 -5.66
N SER A 65 3.36 2.44 -5.96
CA SER A 65 4.43 2.48 -6.95
C SER A 65 4.53 1.13 -7.66
N ALA A 66 5.12 1.15 -8.85
CA ALA A 66 5.40 -0.09 -9.52
C ALA A 66 6.54 -0.84 -8.82
N ALA A 67 6.36 -2.13 -8.59
CA ALA A 67 7.35 -3.01 -7.96
C ALA A 67 7.40 -4.33 -8.73
N ASN A 68 8.56 -4.99 -8.79
CA ASN A 68 8.66 -6.31 -9.43
C ASN A 68 8.36 -7.45 -8.44
N SER A 69 8.59 -7.18 -7.16
CA SER A 69 8.33 -8.10 -6.07
C SER A 69 8.12 -7.34 -4.76
N ILE A 70 7.38 -7.96 -3.87
CA ILE A 70 7.13 -7.47 -2.52
C ILE A 70 7.27 -8.66 -1.57
N ALA A 71 8.13 -8.51 -0.57
CA ALA A 71 8.25 -9.46 0.53
C ALA A 71 7.56 -8.88 1.77
N ILE A 72 6.73 -9.69 2.42
CA ILE A 72 5.98 -9.33 3.62
C ILE A 72 6.27 -10.40 4.66
N SER A 73 6.51 -9.98 5.90
CA SER A 73 6.64 -10.88 7.04
C SER A 73 5.67 -10.42 8.11
N ASP A 74 4.74 -11.30 8.49
CA ASP A 74 3.80 -11.11 9.58
C ASP A 74 4.07 -12.14 10.69
N SER A 75 3.89 -11.73 11.93
CA SER A 75 4.15 -12.55 13.10
C SER A 75 3.07 -12.32 14.15
N VAL A 76 2.76 -13.39 14.88
CA VAL A 76 1.84 -13.37 15.99
C VAL A 76 2.47 -14.01 17.22
N SER A 77 2.29 -13.34 18.36
CA SER A 77 2.52 -13.91 19.68
C SER A 77 1.16 -14.10 20.38
N GLY A 78 1.01 -15.20 21.12
CA GLY A 78 -0.28 -15.52 21.76
C GLY A 78 -1.29 -16.24 20.86
N GLY A 79 -0.82 -16.83 19.76
CA GLY A 79 -1.61 -17.72 18.92
C GLY A 79 -0.75 -18.58 18.00
N THR A 80 -1.40 -19.50 17.29
CA THR A 80 -0.77 -20.37 16.30
C THR A 80 -1.39 -20.16 14.93
N ILE A 81 -0.58 -19.73 13.95
CA ILE A 81 -1.00 -19.57 12.55
C ILE A 81 -1.35 -20.94 11.96
N ASP A 82 -2.56 -21.05 11.43
CA ASP A 82 -2.97 -22.18 10.61
C ASP A 82 -2.56 -21.94 9.14
N GLN A 83 -1.43 -22.51 8.74
CA GLN A 83 -0.90 -22.36 7.38
C GLN A 83 -1.84 -22.91 6.30
N SER A 84 -2.74 -23.83 6.65
CA SER A 84 -3.73 -24.38 5.69
C SER A 84 -4.87 -23.42 5.40
N SER A 85 -5.06 -22.42 6.27
CA SER A 85 -6.10 -21.39 6.14
C SER A 85 -5.67 -20.16 5.33
N VAL A 86 -4.40 -20.11 4.91
CA VAL A 86 -3.86 -18.98 4.15
C VAL A 86 -4.55 -18.93 2.79
N SER A 87 -5.22 -17.80 2.53
CA SER A 87 -5.98 -17.57 1.32
C SER A 87 -5.61 -16.24 0.70
N PHE A 88 -5.56 -16.22 -0.63
CA PHE A 88 -5.21 -15.06 -1.42
C PHE A 88 -6.43 -14.62 -2.22
N MET A 89 -6.83 -13.37 -2.04
CA MET A 89 -7.73 -12.71 -2.96
C MET A 89 -6.89 -11.72 -3.76
N ASN A 90 -6.69 -12.09 -5.01
CA ASN A 90 -5.89 -11.32 -5.92
C ASN A 90 -6.78 -10.68 -6.99
N PHE A 91 -6.68 -9.36 -7.13
CA PHE A 91 -7.44 -8.61 -8.13
C PHE A 91 -6.70 -8.56 -9.49
N LYS A 92 -5.53 -9.20 -9.60
CA LYS A 92 -4.73 -9.42 -10.82
C LYS A 92 -4.03 -10.80 -10.75
N ASP A 93 -3.42 -11.29 -11.82
CA ASP A 93 -2.71 -12.59 -11.81
C ASP A 93 -1.32 -12.54 -11.13
N TYR A 94 -1.22 -12.01 -9.90
CA TYR A 94 0.06 -12.07 -9.17
C TYR A 94 0.32 -13.49 -8.67
N GLN A 95 1.56 -13.95 -8.83
CA GLN A 95 2.00 -15.16 -8.17
C GLN A 95 2.26 -14.84 -6.70
N THR A 96 1.59 -15.57 -5.83
CA THR A 96 1.68 -15.38 -4.39
C THR A 96 2.19 -16.66 -3.76
N PHE A 97 3.26 -16.54 -2.98
CA PHE A 97 3.84 -17.63 -2.22
C PHE A 97 3.73 -17.28 -0.75
N SER A 98 3.24 -18.22 0.05
CA SER A 98 3.36 -18.15 1.51
C SER A 98 4.25 -19.28 2.02
N LYS A 99 5.06 -18.96 2.99
CA LYS A 99 5.75 -19.93 3.84
C LYS A 99 5.71 -19.42 5.27
N GLY A 100 5.87 -20.29 6.23
CA GLY A 100 5.85 -19.86 7.62
C GLY A 100 5.87 -21.02 8.58
N ASP A 101 5.81 -20.67 9.86
CA ASP A 101 5.67 -21.60 10.95
C ASP A 101 4.40 -21.29 11.76
N SER A 102 4.31 -21.82 12.98
CA SER A 102 3.19 -21.58 13.87
C SER A 102 3.06 -20.12 14.34
N THR A 103 4.04 -19.27 14.12
CA THR A 103 4.11 -17.90 14.66
C THR A 103 4.49 -16.85 13.62
N HIS A 104 5.05 -17.25 12.49
CA HIS A 104 5.47 -16.40 11.39
C HIS A 104 4.80 -16.80 10.07
N LEU A 105 4.42 -15.80 9.28
CA LEU A 105 3.92 -15.93 7.93
C LEU A 105 4.71 -14.98 7.03
N ASP A 106 5.51 -15.53 6.14
CA ASP A 106 6.17 -14.79 5.07
C ASP A 106 5.37 -14.94 3.78
N ILE A 107 5.15 -13.82 3.11
CA ILE A 107 4.43 -13.75 1.84
C ILE A 107 5.33 -13.07 0.81
N ASP A 108 5.60 -13.77 -0.28
CA ASP A 108 6.28 -13.23 -1.45
C ASP A 108 5.24 -13.03 -2.56
N LEU A 109 5.09 -11.79 -3.00
CA LEU A 109 4.27 -11.43 -4.15
C LEU A 109 5.21 -11.17 -5.34
N LEU A 110 5.09 -11.98 -6.40
CA LEU A 110 5.93 -11.94 -7.60
C LEU A 110 5.10 -11.59 -8.83
N SER A 111 5.43 -10.46 -9.46
CA SER A 111 4.87 -9.93 -10.72
C SER A 111 5.11 -8.43 -10.75
N PRO A 112 5.16 -7.76 -11.92
CA PRO A 112 5.03 -6.32 -11.95
C PRO A 112 3.70 -5.90 -11.27
N PHE A 113 3.82 -5.28 -10.11
CA PHE A 113 2.80 -4.47 -9.46
C PHE A 113 2.77 -3.14 -10.19
N ASP A 114 1.59 -2.68 -10.60
CA ASP A 114 1.43 -1.31 -11.06
C ASP A 114 0.69 -0.52 -9.97
N ALA A 115 0.92 0.79 -9.89
CA ALA A 115 0.30 1.68 -8.91
C ALA A 115 -1.20 1.96 -9.17
N ALA A 116 -1.92 1.05 -9.81
CA ALA A 116 -3.32 1.23 -10.15
C ALA A 116 -4.21 1.02 -8.90
N PRO A 117 -5.26 1.84 -8.72
CA PRO A 117 -6.12 1.78 -7.52
C PRO A 117 -6.86 0.44 -7.32
N ASN A 118 -6.95 -0.39 -8.36
CA ASN A 118 -7.59 -1.71 -8.30
C ASN A 118 -6.59 -2.86 -8.06
N ASN A 119 -5.29 -2.57 -7.95
CA ASN A 119 -4.24 -3.57 -7.76
C ASN A 119 -4.03 -3.92 -6.29
N VAL A 120 -5.11 -4.24 -5.57
CA VAL A 120 -5.03 -4.64 -4.18
C VAL A 120 -4.73 -6.13 -4.11
N VAL A 121 -3.92 -6.56 -3.14
CA VAL A 121 -3.82 -7.97 -2.75
C VAL A 121 -4.33 -8.10 -1.34
N ARG A 122 -5.22 -9.08 -1.10
CA ARG A 122 -5.64 -9.43 0.25
C ARG A 122 -5.16 -10.83 0.59
N VAL A 123 -4.54 -10.96 1.75
CA VAL A 123 -4.13 -12.24 2.31
C VAL A 123 -4.86 -12.43 3.61
N SER A 124 -5.62 -13.52 3.75
CA SER A 124 -6.34 -13.84 4.97
C SER A 124 -5.86 -15.18 5.53
N TYR A 125 -5.71 -15.27 6.84
CA TYR A 125 -5.33 -16.50 7.53
C TYR A 125 -5.92 -16.52 8.94
N LEU A 126 -6.09 -17.72 9.47
CA LEU A 126 -6.56 -17.98 10.82
C LEU A 126 -5.39 -18.19 11.77
N VAL A 127 -5.59 -17.72 13.00
CA VAL A 127 -4.68 -17.91 14.12
C VAL A 127 -5.48 -18.54 15.25
N LYS A 128 -5.12 -19.75 15.65
CA LYS A 128 -5.69 -20.40 16.85
C LYS A 128 -5.23 -19.66 18.09
N GLN A 129 -6.17 -19.28 18.95
CA GLN A 129 -5.87 -18.48 20.14
C GLN A 129 -5.14 -19.29 21.22
N THR A 130 -4.04 -18.74 21.75
CA THR A 130 -3.33 -19.29 22.93
C THR A 130 -3.13 -18.26 24.05
N SER A 131 -3.49 -16.98 23.81
CA SER A 131 -3.47 -15.87 24.77
C SER A 131 -4.74 -15.04 24.64
N ALA A 132 -5.21 -14.38 25.70
CA ALA A 132 -6.30 -13.40 25.59
C ALA A 132 -5.88 -12.11 24.87
N THR A 133 -4.57 -11.82 24.82
CA THR A 133 -4.00 -10.59 24.25
C THR A 133 -2.93 -10.93 23.21
N PRO A 134 -3.33 -11.28 21.97
CA PRO A 134 -2.37 -11.57 20.92
C PRO A 134 -1.66 -10.28 20.51
N LYS A 135 -0.35 -10.35 20.26
CA LYS A 135 0.39 -9.22 19.67
C LYS A 135 0.79 -9.60 18.26
N PHE A 136 0.48 -8.70 17.33
CA PHE A 136 0.85 -8.84 15.93
C PHE A 136 1.97 -7.85 15.60
N SER A 137 2.99 -8.32 14.89
CA SER A 137 4.06 -7.48 14.41
C SER A 137 4.42 -7.89 13.00
N GLY A 138 4.78 -6.95 12.14
CA GLY A 138 5.13 -7.31 10.77
C GLY A 138 5.78 -6.17 10.02
N SER A 139 6.44 -6.55 8.93
CA SER A 139 7.17 -5.64 8.07
C SER A 139 7.01 -6.04 6.61
N TRP A 140 7.32 -5.10 5.74
CA TRP A 140 7.37 -5.33 4.30
C TRP A 140 8.61 -4.69 3.72
N LYS A 141 9.07 -5.24 2.60
CA LYS A 141 10.20 -4.74 1.83
C LYS A 141 9.93 -4.96 0.34
N VAL A 142 10.29 -3.98 -0.48
CA VAL A 142 10.42 -4.17 -1.92
C VAL A 142 11.87 -4.61 -2.17
N PRO A 143 12.18 -5.81 -2.67
CA PRO A 143 13.58 -6.25 -2.77
C PRO A 143 14.44 -5.40 -3.71
N THR A 144 13.84 -4.84 -4.76
CA THR A 144 14.55 -4.08 -5.82
C THR A 144 14.79 -2.63 -5.49
N THR A 145 14.09 -2.08 -4.49
CA THR A 145 14.24 -0.69 -4.04
C THR A 145 14.49 -0.74 -2.54
N ASN A 146 15.33 0.10 -1.95
CA ASN A 146 15.55 0.05 -0.49
C ASN A 146 14.31 0.48 0.34
N GLN A 147 13.12 0.44 -0.24
CA GLN A 147 11.84 0.68 0.40
C GLN A 147 11.48 -0.47 1.33
N LYS A 148 11.14 -0.10 2.56
CA LYS A 148 10.67 -0.98 3.61
C LYS A 148 9.70 -0.20 4.51
N GLY A 149 8.86 -0.92 5.23
CA GLY A 149 7.99 -0.34 6.23
C GLY A 149 7.45 -1.39 7.19
N THR A 150 6.66 -0.93 8.15
CA THR A 150 5.95 -1.78 9.09
C THR A 150 4.53 -2.03 8.60
N ILE A 151 3.97 -3.17 8.95
CA ILE A 151 2.54 -3.45 8.75
C ILE A 151 1.77 -2.64 9.80
N SER A 152 0.94 -1.71 9.33
CA SER A 152 0.09 -0.89 10.19
C SER A 152 -1.26 -1.57 10.42
N GLY A 153 -1.98 -1.27 11.50
CA GLY A 153 -3.30 -1.87 11.71
C GLY A 153 -3.80 -1.73 13.14
N THR A 154 -5.12 -1.87 13.30
CA THR A 154 -5.80 -1.87 14.59
C THR A 154 -6.40 -3.25 14.84
N SER A 155 -6.22 -3.77 16.06
CA SER A 155 -6.99 -4.90 16.55
C SER A 155 -8.33 -4.38 17.05
N VAL A 156 -9.45 -4.80 16.45
CA VAL A 156 -10.76 -4.56 17.05
C VAL A 156 -11.02 -5.73 17.98
N ALA A 157 -10.53 -5.63 19.22
CA ALA A 157 -10.81 -6.64 20.23
C ALA A 157 -12.32 -6.67 20.49
N PRO A 158 -13.00 -7.82 20.42
CA PRO A 158 -14.30 -7.98 21.02
C PRO A 158 -14.08 -7.90 22.54
N ALA A 159 -15.02 -7.28 23.24
CA ALA A 159 -15.13 -7.49 24.67
C ALA A 159 -15.39 -8.99 24.89
N MET A 160 -14.37 -9.76 25.29
CA MET A 160 -14.60 -11.13 25.73
C MET A 160 -15.54 -11.06 26.94
N PRO A 161 -16.62 -11.87 27.00
CA PRO A 161 -17.32 -12.11 28.25
C PRO A 161 -16.29 -12.67 29.24
N ALA A 162 -16.25 -12.11 30.45
CA ALA A 162 -15.41 -12.65 31.52
C ALA A 162 -15.73 -14.14 31.68
N VAL A 163 -14.73 -15.00 31.47
CA VAL A 163 -14.84 -16.41 31.86
C VAL A 163 -14.89 -16.42 33.38
N ALA A 164 -16.08 -16.69 33.94
CA ALA A 164 -16.24 -16.83 35.37
C ALA A 164 -15.45 -18.07 35.87
N PRO A 165 -14.80 -17.98 37.05
CA PRO A 165 -14.04 -19.08 37.65
C PRO A 165 -14.93 -20.24 38.10
#